data_AF-A0A069DQ48-F1
#
_entry.id   AF-A0A069DQ48-F1
#
_cell.length_a   1.000
_cell.length_b   1.000
_cell.length_c   1.000
_cell.angle_alpha   90.00
_cell.angle_beta   90.00
_cell.angle_gamma   90.00
#
_symmetry.space_group_name_H-M   'P 1'
#
loop_
_entity.id
_entity.type
_entity.pdbx_description
1 polymer ?
#
loop_
_entity_poly.entity_id
_entity_poly.type
_entity_poly.pdbx_seq_one_letter_code
_entity_poly.pdbx_strand_id
1 'polypeptide(L)'
;RSTYILKRRYPVKLYRKGVDRIRLKGKDYVYDLIEDTTVTKKPDVQVILKEYIEGLGQRGDVVTVKRNVAYNKLLIPGIADYASPEAVERSKFVKEKEKEVQSFSTLTALQTVRYLESHVLSVVMNKETEWTIEPWHIRVSFRKAGIHVPDECISLPVKPIYGPDANLEGKEFCVTVTINNKEKVNVRCRIHHWSTNPADRLPHIDNHWLLECEPIFPEEADTLKKLSLQSSLKKKKNEVSSF
;
A
#
# COMPACT_ATOMS: atom_id res chain seq x y z
N ARG A 1 -18.71 -16.48 -16.36
CA ARG A 1 -19.32 -17.42 -17.33
C ARG A 1 -18.46 -18.68 -17.37
N SER A 2 -19.07 -19.83 -17.15
CA SER A 2 -18.49 -21.16 -17.30
C SER A 2 -18.82 -21.66 -18.70
N THR A 3 -17.80 -22.11 -19.43
CA THR A 3 -17.95 -22.70 -20.77
C THR A 3 -17.19 -24.01 -20.78
N TYR A 4 -17.86 -25.10 -21.13
CA TYR A 4 -17.24 -26.41 -21.30
C TYR A 4 -17.07 -26.67 -22.79
N ILE A 5 -15.84 -26.94 -23.22
CA ILE A 5 -15.53 -27.31 -24.60
C ILE A 5 -15.58 -28.82 -24.69
N LEU A 6 -16.56 -29.30 -25.45
CA LEU A 6 -16.87 -30.71 -25.61
C LEU A 6 -16.57 -31.17 -27.04
N LYS A 7 -16.09 -32.40 -27.19
CA LYS A 7 -15.99 -33.07 -28.49
C LYS A 7 -16.88 -34.29 -28.54
N ARG A 8 -17.56 -34.48 -29.67
CA ARG A 8 -18.35 -35.69 -29.89
C ARG A 8 -17.42 -36.89 -29.90
N ARG A 9 -17.71 -37.89 -29.06
CA ARG A 9 -16.94 -39.13 -28.97
C ARG A 9 -16.97 -39.91 -30.28
N TYR A 10 -18.12 -39.87 -30.95
CA TYR A 10 -18.33 -40.50 -32.26
C TYR A 10 -18.40 -39.46 -33.37
N PRO A 11 -17.71 -39.67 -34.51
CA PRO A 11 -17.79 -38.75 -35.64
C PRO A 11 -19.18 -38.81 -36.30
N VAL A 12 -19.68 -37.64 -36.65
CA VAL A 12 -20.95 -37.48 -37.37
C VAL A 12 -20.77 -37.92 -38.82
N LYS A 13 -21.78 -38.55 -39.40
CA LYS A 13 -21.77 -38.86 -40.84
C LYS A 13 -21.76 -37.58 -41.66
N LEU A 14 -21.00 -37.58 -42.75
CA LEU A 14 -20.99 -36.48 -43.71
C LEU A 14 -22.32 -36.45 -44.48
N TYR A 15 -22.91 -35.26 -44.56
CA TYR A 15 -24.13 -35.01 -45.36
C TYR A 15 -23.75 -34.33 -46.68
N ARG A 16 -24.67 -34.38 -47.65
CA ARG A 16 -24.52 -33.64 -48.90
C ARG A 16 -24.39 -32.15 -48.61
N LYS A 17 -23.53 -31.46 -49.36
CA LYS A 17 -23.33 -30.01 -49.26
C LYS A 17 -24.65 -29.27 -49.51
N GLY A 18 -24.99 -28.30 -48.66
CA GLY A 18 -26.21 -27.49 -48.77
C GLY A 18 -27.46 -28.07 -48.10
N VAL A 19 -27.32 -29.09 -47.23
CA VAL A 19 -28.43 -29.59 -46.41
C VAL A 19 -28.51 -28.81 -45.10
N ASP A 20 -29.62 -28.10 -44.88
CA ASP A 20 -29.81 -27.23 -43.71
C ASP A 20 -30.06 -27.99 -42.40
N ARG A 21 -30.55 -29.24 -42.47
CA ARG A 21 -30.91 -30.03 -41.28
C ARG A 21 -30.24 -31.39 -41.28
N ILE A 22 -29.29 -31.54 -40.36
CA ILE A 22 -28.61 -32.80 -40.09
C ILE A 22 -29.39 -33.56 -39.01
N ARG A 23 -29.87 -34.77 -39.32
CA ARG A 23 -30.49 -35.66 -38.33
C ARG A 23 -29.42 -36.44 -37.57
N LEU A 24 -29.09 -35.98 -36.38
CA LEU A 24 -28.19 -36.68 -35.45
C LEU A 24 -28.86 -37.92 -34.86
N LYS A 25 -28.06 -38.96 -34.61
CA LYS A 25 -28.50 -40.16 -33.87
C LYS A 25 -28.17 -40.02 -32.39
N GLY A 26 -28.79 -40.84 -31.54
CA GLY A 26 -28.53 -40.84 -30.09
C GLY A 26 -27.05 -40.95 -29.73
N LYS A 27 -26.29 -41.78 -30.45
CA LYS A 27 -24.83 -41.91 -30.27
C LYS A 27 -24.04 -40.61 -30.52
N ASP A 28 -24.55 -39.70 -31.36
CA ASP A 28 -23.86 -38.45 -31.72
C ASP A 28 -24.01 -37.38 -30.61
N TYR A 29 -24.84 -37.63 -29.59
CA TYR A 29 -25.00 -36.80 -28.40
C TYR A 29 -24.10 -37.24 -27.23
N VAL A 30 -23.19 -38.19 -27.46
CA VAL A 30 -22.17 -38.57 -26.48
C VAL A 30 -20.94 -37.67 -26.66
N TYR A 31 -20.57 -36.98 -25.59
CA TYR A 31 -19.50 -35.99 -25.60
C TYR A 31 -18.41 -36.35 -24.59
N ASP A 32 -17.17 -36.12 -24.98
CA ASP A 32 -16.01 -36.16 -24.12
C ASP A 32 -15.59 -34.71 -23.80
N LEU A 33 -15.27 -34.45 -22.52
CA LEU A 33 -14.79 -33.14 -22.06
C LEU A 33 -13.35 -32.93 -22.53
N ILE A 34 -13.09 -31.86 -23.28
CA ILE A 34 -11.74 -31.48 -23.69
C ILE A 34 -11.17 -30.45 -22.72
N GLU A 35 -11.88 -29.34 -22.56
CA GLU A 35 -11.38 -28.18 -21.82
C GLU A 35 -12.48 -27.58 -20.96
N ASP A 36 -12.12 -27.32 -19.71
CA ASP A 36 -12.92 -26.54 -18.79
C ASP A 36 -12.32 -25.14 -18.62
N THR A 37 -13.01 -24.14 -19.16
CA THR A 37 -12.58 -22.73 -19.08
C THR A 37 -12.71 -22.12 -17.68
N THR A 38 -13.27 -22.85 -16.72
CA THR A 38 -13.35 -22.40 -15.33
C THR A 38 -12.03 -22.58 -14.59
N VAL A 39 -11.28 -23.63 -14.94
CA VAL A 39 -10.00 -23.97 -14.32
C VAL A 39 -8.86 -23.15 -14.94
N THR A 40 -8.99 -22.79 -16.22
CA THR A 40 -7.94 -22.05 -16.91
C THR A 40 -7.81 -20.62 -16.39
N LYS A 41 -6.57 -20.19 -16.11
CA LYS A 41 -6.29 -18.83 -15.65
C LYS A 41 -6.63 -17.86 -16.77
N LYS A 42 -7.57 -16.96 -16.48
CA LYS A 42 -8.01 -15.94 -17.42
C LYS A 42 -6.94 -14.84 -17.53
N PRO A 43 -6.73 -14.28 -18.73
CA PRO A 43 -5.75 -13.22 -18.92
C PRO A 43 -6.14 -11.97 -18.13
N ASP A 44 -5.10 -11.25 -17.72
CA ASP A 44 -5.19 -9.94 -17.10
C ASP A 44 -5.73 -8.90 -18.11
N VAL A 45 -6.30 -7.82 -17.60
CA VAL A 45 -7.02 -6.82 -18.40
C VAL A 45 -6.23 -5.52 -18.39
N GLN A 46 -6.07 -4.93 -19.58
CA GLN A 46 -5.49 -3.61 -19.73
C GLN A 46 -6.55 -2.52 -19.59
N VAL A 47 -6.27 -1.53 -18.75
CA VAL A 47 -7.15 -0.40 -18.47
C VAL A 47 -6.35 0.89 -18.45
N ILE A 48 -7.02 2.01 -18.71
CA ILE A 48 -6.46 3.36 -18.69
C ILE A 48 -7.00 4.08 -17.47
N LEU A 49 -6.12 4.58 -16.61
CA LEU A 49 -6.54 5.26 -15.39
C LEU A 49 -7.01 6.69 -15.67
N LYS A 50 -8.15 7.09 -15.11
CA LYS A 50 -8.65 8.48 -15.18
C LYS A 50 -8.23 9.33 -13.99
N GLU A 51 -7.72 8.72 -12.93
CA GLU A 51 -7.29 9.40 -11.71
C GLU A 51 -6.02 8.73 -11.20
N TYR A 52 -5.30 9.41 -10.31
CA TYR A 52 -4.18 8.80 -9.61
C TYR A 52 -4.70 7.74 -8.66
N ILE A 53 -4.18 6.52 -8.79
CA ILE A 53 -4.45 5.44 -7.85
C ILE A 53 -3.15 4.98 -7.23
N GLU A 54 -3.13 5.06 -5.91
CA GLU A 54 -2.03 4.65 -5.05
C GLU A 54 -1.53 3.23 -5.39
N GLY A 55 -0.25 3.12 -5.78
CA GLY A 55 0.37 1.83 -6.12
C GLY A 55 0.01 1.24 -7.49
N LEU A 56 -0.88 1.84 -8.28
CA LEU A 56 -1.23 1.38 -9.63
C LEU A 56 -0.69 2.26 -10.76
N GLY A 57 -1.03 3.56 -10.78
CA GLY A 57 -0.52 4.48 -11.78
C GLY A 57 -1.03 5.91 -11.60
N GLN A 58 -0.50 6.82 -12.42
CA GLN A 58 -1.04 8.17 -12.56
C GLN A 58 -2.18 8.19 -13.59
N ARG A 59 -2.88 9.31 -13.65
CA ARG A 59 -3.92 9.54 -14.66
C ARG A 59 -3.29 9.48 -16.07
N GLY A 60 -4.04 8.89 -17.01
CA GLY A 60 -3.60 8.61 -18.37
C GLY A 60 -2.70 7.37 -18.54
N ASP A 61 -2.24 6.72 -17.45
CA ASP A 61 -1.42 5.51 -17.56
C ASP A 61 -2.22 4.29 -18.02
N VAL A 62 -1.59 3.50 -18.89
CA VAL A 62 -2.10 2.19 -19.32
C VAL A 62 -1.51 1.12 -18.42
N VAL A 63 -2.35 0.44 -17.65
CA VAL A 63 -1.93 -0.55 -16.64
C VAL A 63 -2.58 -1.89 -16.92
N THR A 64 -1.80 -2.97 -16.77
CA THR A 64 -2.32 -4.35 -16.84
C THR A 64 -2.60 -4.85 -15.42
N VAL A 65 -3.87 -5.17 -15.13
CA VAL A 65 -4.31 -5.59 -13.79
C VAL A 65 -5.11 -6.89 -13.83
N LYS A 66 -5.16 -7.58 -12.68
CA LYS A 66 -6.01 -8.76 -12.51
C LYS A 66 -7.47 -8.41 -12.79
N ARG A 67 -8.17 -9.34 -13.45
CA ARG A 67 -9.56 -9.19 -13.87
C ARG A 67 -10.53 -8.72 -12.77
N ASN A 68 -10.41 -9.29 -11.56
CA ASN A 68 -11.29 -8.94 -10.44
C ASN A 68 -11.13 -7.46 -10.04
N VAL A 69 -9.89 -6.98 -9.99
CA VAL A 69 -9.57 -5.58 -9.67
C VAL A 69 -10.01 -4.68 -10.82
N ALA A 70 -9.73 -5.08 -12.07
CA ALA A 70 -10.13 -4.33 -13.26
C ALA A 70 -11.63 -4.04 -13.29
N TYR A 71 -12.47 -5.07 -13.22
CA TYR A 71 -13.91 -4.88 -13.33
C TYR A 71 -14.52 -4.26 -12.08
N ASN A 72 -14.25 -4.81 -10.89
CA ASN A 72 -14.97 -4.40 -9.68
C ASN A 72 -14.45 -3.11 -9.07
N LYS A 73 -13.13 -2.86 -9.12
CA LYS A 73 -12.51 -1.72 -8.45
C LYS A 73 -12.22 -0.55 -9.39
N LEU A 74 -12.08 -0.77 -10.70
CA LEU A 74 -11.66 0.28 -11.63
C LEU A 74 -12.75 0.65 -12.64
N LEU A 75 -13.26 -0.33 -13.40
CA LEU A 75 -14.18 -0.11 -14.51
C LEU A 75 -15.62 0.17 -14.03
N ILE A 76 -16.15 -0.62 -13.09
CA ILE A 76 -17.51 -0.41 -12.54
C ILE A 76 -17.63 0.96 -11.85
N PRO A 77 -16.68 1.38 -10.98
CA PRO A 77 -16.71 2.72 -10.39
C PRO A 77 -16.40 3.85 -11.39
N GLY A 78 -15.94 3.53 -12.61
CA GLY A 78 -15.62 4.50 -13.64
C GLY A 78 -14.27 5.20 -13.47
N ILE A 79 -13.41 4.74 -12.57
CA ILE A 79 -12.07 5.30 -12.28
C ILE A 79 -11.08 4.97 -13.40
N ALA A 80 -11.35 3.91 -14.17
CA ALA A 80 -10.57 3.57 -15.37
C ALA A 80 -11.48 3.30 -16.57
N ASP A 81 -10.90 3.44 -17.77
CA ASP A 81 -11.52 3.06 -19.04
C ASP A 81 -10.84 1.83 -19.64
N TYR A 82 -11.52 1.18 -20.58
CA TYR A 82 -10.93 0.10 -21.37
C TYR A 82 -9.81 0.64 -22.26
N ALA A 83 -8.75 -0.15 -22.41
CA ALA A 83 -7.67 0.13 -23.35
C ALA A 83 -8.07 -0.17 -24.82
N SER A 84 -9.00 0.61 -25.37
CA SER A 84 -9.27 0.61 -26.81
C SER A 84 -8.17 1.37 -27.56
N PRO A 85 -7.85 1.05 -28.83
CA PRO A 85 -6.78 1.71 -29.56
C PRO A 85 -6.97 3.23 -29.61
N GLU A 86 -8.20 3.69 -29.82
CA GLU A 86 -8.55 5.12 -29.81
C GLU A 86 -8.37 5.75 -28.42
N ALA A 87 -8.75 5.07 -27.34
CA ALA A 87 -8.58 5.58 -25.98
C ALA A 87 -7.10 5.67 -25.58
N VAL A 88 -6.27 4.74 -26.04
CA VAL A 88 -4.81 4.75 -25.80
C VAL A 88 -4.15 5.92 -26.51
N GLU A 89 -4.60 6.29 -27.71
CA GLU A 89 -4.10 7.50 -28.38
C GLU A 89 -4.47 8.76 -27.61
N ARG A 90 -5.73 8.88 -27.17
CA ARG A 90 -6.18 10.01 -26.34
C ARG A 90 -5.41 10.10 -25.02
N SER A 91 -5.10 8.98 -24.39
CA SER A 91 -4.42 8.95 -23.09
C SER A 91 -2.98 9.45 -23.17
N LYS A 92 -2.28 9.26 -24.30
CA LYS A 92 -0.92 9.80 -24.51
C LYS A 92 -0.90 11.33 -24.39
N PHE A 93 -1.87 12.01 -25.01
CA PHE A 93 -1.99 13.47 -24.92
C PHE A 93 -2.32 13.95 -23.50
N VAL A 94 -3.15 13.20 -22.76
CA VAL A 94 -3.47 13.51 -21.35
C VAL A 94 -2.23 13.37 -20.48
N LYS A 95 -1.47 12.28 -20.67
CA LYS A 95 -0.26 11.99 -19.92
C LYS A 95 0.83 13.05 -20.12
N GLU A 96 0.97 13.59 -21.32
CA GLU A 96 1.90 14.70 -21.58
C GLU A 96 1.54 15.95 -20.78
N LYS A 97 0.25 16.33 -20.75
CA LYS A 97 -0.22 17.49 -19.96
C LYS A 97 -0.03 17.28 -18.45
N GLU A 98 -0.18 16.05 -17.97
CA GLU A 98 -0.14 15.75 -16.54
C GLU A 98 1.26 15.56 -15.98
N LYS A 99 2.27 15.30 -16.82
CA LYS A 99 3.68 15.33 -16.38
C LYS A 99 4.06 16.67 -15.76
N GLU A 100 3.43 17.77 -16.18
CA GLU A 100 3.69 19.11 -15.64
C GLU A 100 2.98 19.35 -14.29
N VAL A 101 1.85 18.67 -14.05
CA VAL A 101 0.97 18.88 -12.89
C VAL A 101 1.13 17.79 -11.82
N GLN A 102 2.11 16.87 -11.98
CA GLN A 102 2.28 15.67 -11.15
C GLN A 102 1.93 15.89 -9.67
N SER A 103 0.82 15.31 -9.24
CA SER A 103 0.25 15.51 -7.91
C SER A 103 1.11 14.87 -6.81
N PHE A 104 1.76 13.74 -7.10
CA PHE A 104 2.63 13.01 -6.17
C PHE A 104 4.00 12.75 -6.78
N SER A 105 5.03 12.71 -5.93
CA SER A 105 6.42 12.47 -6.34
C SER A 105 6.61 11.10 -6.96
N THR A 106 5.97 10.08 -6.38
CA THR A 106 6.09 8.68 -6.79
C THR A 106 4.76 7.95 -6.65
N LEU A 107 4.62 6.84 -7.36
CA LEU A 107 3.41 6.02 -7.33
C LEU A 107 3.09 5.46 -5.94
N THR A 108 4.13 5.21 -5.14
CA THR A 108 4.04 4.66 -3.79
C THR A 108 4.14 5.73 -2.71
N ALA A 109 4.25 7.02 -3.05
CA ALA A 109 4.40 8.10 -2.08
C ALA A 109 3.30 8.09 -1.01
N LEU A 110 2.04 7.92 -1.41
CA LEU A 110 0.95 7.88 -0.44
C LEU A 110 0.99 6.63 0.45
N GLN A 111 1.48 5.50 -0.08
CA GLN A 111 1.64 4.26 0.70
C GLN A 111 2.72 4.43 1.74
N THR A 112 3.85 5.05 1.36
CA THR A 112 4.96 5.31 2.27
C THR A 112 4.57 6.34 3.33
N VAL A 113 3.80 7.37 2.97
CA VAL A 113 3.21 8.33 3.93
C VAL A 113 2.38 7.59 4.97
N ARG A 114 1.37 6.82 4.55
CA ARG A 114 0.50 6.07 5.46
C ARG A 114 1.26 5.06 6.31
N TYR A 115 2.28 4.41 5.72
CA TYR A 115 3.13 3.48 6.43
C TYR A 115 3.90 4.17 7.56
N LEU A 116 4.51 5.33 7.28
CA LEU A 116 5.27 6.12 8.24
C LEU A 116 4.38 6.78 9.30
N GLU A 117 3.20 7.30 8.93
CA GLU A 117 2.22 7.86 9.88
C GLU A 117 1.77 6.84 10.92
N SER A 118 1.68 5.58 10.51
CA SER A 118 1.29 4.51 11.41
C SER A 118 2.41 4.05 12.33
N HIS A 119 3.65 4.38 11.99
CA HIS A 119 4.82 3.81 12.66
C HIS A 119 5.12 4.57 13.96
N VAL A 120 5.41 3.82 15.02
CA VAL A 120 5.85 4.36 16.31
C VAL A 120 7.31 3.95 16.52
N LEU A 121 8.21 4.91 16.39
CA LEU A 121 9.64 4.68 16.55
C LEU A 121 10.03 4.69 18.02
N SER A 122 10.76 3.67 18.47
CA SER A 122 11.44 3.69 19.77
C SER A 122 12.81 4.33 19.59
N VAL A 123 12.95 5.54 20.14
CA VAL A 123 14.19 6.31 20.17
C VAL A 123 14.93 5.93 21.43
N VAL A 124 15.97 5.11 21.28
CA VAL A 124 16.72 4.56 22.41
C VAL A 124 17.85 5.52 22.79
N MET A 125 17.78 6.08 23.99
CA MET A 125 18.77 7.02 24.53
C MET A 125 19.42 6.50 25.80
N ASN A 126 20.62 7.00 26.13
CA ASN A 126 21.28 6.60 27.38
C ASN A 126 20.57 7.23 28.59
N LYS A 127 20.47 6.50 29.70
CA LYS A 127 19.99 7.01 30.99
C LYS A 127 21.05 7.81 31.75
N GLU A 128 22.32 7.48 31.58
CA GLU A 128 23.41 7.98 32.45
C GLU A 128 24.14 9.19 31.87
N THR A 129 24.15 9.31 30.54
CA THR A 129 24.86 10.38 29.83
C THR A 129 23.87 11.42 29.36
N GLU A 130 24.23 12.70 29.48
CA GLU A 130 23.46 13.79 28.89
C GLU A 130 23.41 13.66 27.36
N TRP A 131 22.24 13.91 26.79
CA TRP A 131 22.06 13.84 25.34
C TRP A 131 21.08 14.91 24.84
N THR A 132 21.31 15.31 23.60
CA THR A 132 20.44 16.21 22.84
C THR A 132 20.00 15.49 21.57
N ILE A 133 18.69 15.47 21.30
CA ILE A 133 18.19 14.80 20.10
C ILE A 133 18.64 15.57 18.87
N GLU A 134 19.34 14.86 18.00
CA GLU A 134 19.83 15.33 16.70
C GLU A 134 19.30 14.41 15.59
N PRO A 135 19.30 14.83 14.32
CA PRO A 135 18.74 14.03 13.22
C PRO A 135 19.33 12.62 13.11
N TRP A 136 20.62 12.45 13.43
CA TRP A 136 21.28 11.15 13.35
C TRP A 136 20.73 10.12 14.36
N HIS A 137 20.30 10.56 15.53
CA HIS A 137 19.66 9.70 16.54
C HIS A 137 18.36 9.09 15.99
N ILE A 138 17.59 9.89 15.26
CA ILE A 138 16.35 9.43 14.62
C ILE A 138 16.66 8.52 13.43
N ARG A 139 17.68 8.85 12.62
CA ARG A 139 18.13 7.96 11.54
C ARG A 139 18.54 6.57 12.05
N VAL A 140 19.29 6.50 13.15
CA VAL A 140 19.66 5.22 13.77
C VAL A 140 18.40 4.47 14.23
N SER A 141 17.43 5.18 14.80
CA SER A 141 16.15 4.60 15.24
C SER A 141 15.32 4.08 14.07
N PHE A 142 15.25 4.80 12.95
CA PHE A 142 14.66 4.33 11.70
C PHE A 142 15.37 3.07 11.17
N ARG A 143 16.71 3.06 11.20
CA ARG A 143 17.49 1.90 10.78
C ARG A 143 17.22 0.68 11.64
N LYS A 144 17.05 0.86 12.95
CA LYS A 144 16.64 -0.22 13.88
C LYS A 144 15.23 -0.73 13.56
N ALA A 145 14.34 0.14 13.08
CA ALA A 145 13.01 -0.22 12.57
C ALA A 145 13.02 -0.84 11.14
N GLY A 146 14.20 -0.94 10.50
CA GLY A 146 14.34 -1.48 9.14
C GLY A 146 14.04 -0.49 8.01
N ILE A 147 13.97 0.81 8.32
CA ILE A 147 13.70 1.88 7.35
C ILE A 147 14.97 2.70 7.17
N HIS A 148 15.37 2.92 5.91
CA HIS A 148 16.54 3.74 5.59
C HIS A 148 16.12 5.18 5.26
N VAL A 149 16.56 6.15 6.07
CA VAL A 149 16.25 7.58 5.90
C VAL A 149 17.55 8.40 6.04
N PRO A 150 17.87 9.30 5.10
CA PRO A 150 19.00 10.21 5.22
C PRO A 150 18.68 11.39 6.16
N ASP A 151 19.71 12.05 6.72
CA ASP A 151 19.51 13.15 7.69
C ASP A 151 18.77 14.35 7.11
N GLU A 152 19.05 14.68 5.85
CA GLU A 152 18.52 15.86 5.16
C GLU A 152 16.98 15.82 5.08
N CYS A 153 16.40 14.63 5.13
CA CYS A 153 14.95 14.43 5.07
C CYS A 153 14.27 14.56 6.44
N ILE A 154 15.02 14.63 7.54
CA ILE A 154 14.50 14.60 8.91
C ILE A 154 14.48 16.03 9.47
N SER A 155 13.29 16.51 9.83
CA SER A 155 13.10 17.80 10.50
C SER A 155 12.60 17.58 11.93
N LEU A 156 13.39 18.07 12.89
CA LEU A 156 13.11 18.02 14.31
C LEU A 156 12.08 19.08 14.73
N PRO A 157 11.37 18.88 15.86
CA PRO A 157 10.54 19.92 16.45
C PRO A 157 11.41 21.11 16.88
N VAL A 158 10.81 22.31 16.90
CA VAL A 158 11.52 23.58 17.18
C VAL A 158 12.12 23.62 18.59
N LYS A 159 11.49 22.90 19.54
CA LYS A 159 11.94 22.81 20.93
C LYS A 159 12.93 21.64 21.07
N PRO A 160 14.20 21.90 21.43
CA PRO A 160 15.17 20.82 21.62
C PRO A 160 14.77 19.96 22.82
N ILE A 161 14.88 18.64 22.65
CA ILE A 161 14.64 17.68 23.73
C ILE A 161 15.99 17.31 24.33
N TYR A 162 16.13 17.60 25.63
CA TYR A 162 17.29 17.29 26.44
C TYR A 162 16.97 16.12 27.38
N GLY A 163 17.94 15.24 27.60
CA GLY A 163 17.93 14.24 28.67
C GLY A 163 19.23 14.32 29.48
N PRO A 164 19.30 13.66 30.65
CA PRO A 164 18.58 12.47 31.03
C PRO A 164 17.55 12.74 32.15
N ASP A 165 16.29 12.98 31.76
CA ASP A 165 15.18 13.11 32.70
C ASP A 165 14.35 11.84 32.72
N ALA A 166 14.18 11.23 33.90
CA ALA A 166 13.31 10.07 34.09
C ALA A 166 11.85 10.36 33.69
N ASN A 167 11.44 11.62 33.75
CA ASN A 167 10.11 12.08 33.36
C ASN A 167 9.87 12.07 31.85
N LEU A 168 10.92 11.96 31.03
CA LEU A 168 10.80 11.87 29.57
C LEU A 168 10.62 10.43 29.09
N GLU A 169 10.79 9.44 29.99
CA GLU A 169 10.63 8.05 29.64
C GLU A 169 9.21 7.74 29.18
N GLY A 170 9.10 7.09 28.03
CA GLY A 170 7.82 6.67 27.49
C GLY A 170 6.97 7.81 26.92
N LYS A 171 7.45 9.06 26.91
CA LYS A 171 6.74 10.17 26.27
C LYS A 171 6.94 10.21 24.76
N GLU A 172 5.97 10.80 24.08
CA GLU A 172 5.92 10.88 22.61
C GLU A 172 6.18 12.28 22.08
N PHE A 173 6.86 12.37 20.93
CA PHE A 173 6.99 13.61 20.16
C PHE A 173 6.87 13.33 18.66
N CYS A 174 6.54 14.35 17.88
CA CYS A 174 6.44 14.26 16.43
C CYS A 174 7.76 14.62 15.74
N VAL A 175 8.15 13.83 14.75
CA VAL A 175 9.22 14.17 13.80
C VAL A 175 8.64 14.31 12.41
N THR A 176 9.02 15.37 11.70
CA THR A 176 8.59 15.55 10.31
C THR A 176 9.63 14.92 9.37
N VAL A 177 9.22 13.98 8.55
CA VAL A 177 10.02 13.36 7.50
C VAL A 177 9.54 13.85 6.14
N THR A 178 10.46 14.34 5.32
CA THR A 178 10.17 14.79 3.96
C THR A 178 10.54 13.71 2.95
N ILE A 179 9.58 13.29 2.13
CA ILE A 179 9.74 12.31 1.06
C ILE A 179 9.89 13.08 -0.26
N ASN A 180 11.00 12.85 -0.97
CA ASN A 180 11.29 13.41 -2.30
C ASN A 180 11.04 14.93 -2.42
N ASN A 181 11.29 15.68 -1.33
CA ASN A 181 11.10 17.14 -1.24
C ASN A 181 9.66 17.65 -1.49
N LYS A 182 8.66 16.76 -1.57
CA LYS A 182 7.26 17.11 -1.82
C LYS A 182 6.34 16.71 -0.67
N GLU A 183 6.32 15.43 -0.32
CA GLU A 183 5.42 14.94 0.72
C GLU A 183 6.07 15.10 2.10
N LYS A 184 5.34 15.65 3.08
CA LYS A 184 5.80 15.75 4.47
C LYS A 184 4.94 14.87 5.35
N VAL A 185 5.58 14.13 6.25
CA VAL A 185 4.93 13.12 7.08
C VAL A 185 5.34 13.29 8.53
N ASN A 186 4.37 13.25 9.44
CA ASN A 186 4.64 13.27 10.86
C ASN A 186 4.71 11.84 11.39
N VAL A 187 5.86 11.48 11.97
CA VAL A 187 6.11 10.16 12.55
C VAL A 187 6.14 10.29 14.07
N ARG A 188 5.53 9.32 14.76
CA ARG A 188 5.56 9.27 16.21
C ARG A 188 6.87 8.69 16.70
N CYS A 189 7.53 9.41 17.58
CA CYS A 189 8.75 8.98 18.24
C CYS A 189 8.50 8.88 19.73
N ARG A 190 8.86 7.74 20.31
CA ARG A 190 8.76 7.46 21.75
C ARG A 190 10.17 7.31 22.31
N ILE A 191 10.45 8.03 23.39
CA ILE A 191 11.75 7.94 24.07
C ILE A 191 11.78 6.69 24.95
N HIS A 192 12.88 5.94 24.85
CA HIS A 192 13.17 4.79 25.68
C HIS A 192 14.60 4.88 26.21
N HIS A 193 14.75 5.01 27.52
CA HIS A 193 16.06 5.05 28.16
C HIS A 193 16.67 3.65 28.22
N TRP A 194 17.96 3.57 27.97
CA TRP A 194 18.76 2.35 28.00
C TRP A 194 19.98 2.58 28.90
N SER A 195 20.31 1.57 29.70
CA SER A 195 21.55 1.54 30.49
C SER A 195 22.41 0.35 30.08
N THR A 196 23.72 0.55 30.12
CA THR A 196 24.71 -0.51 29.90
C THR A 196 24.61 -1.58 31.00
N ASN A 197 24.40 -1.14 32.24
CA ASN A 197 24.27 -2.03 33.40
C ASN A 197 22.96 -2.83 33.32
N PRO A 198 23.01 -4.17 33.35
CA PRO A 198 21.82 -4.99 33.22
C PRO A 198 20.81 -4.81 34.35
N ALA A 199 21.26 -4.40 35.55
CA ALA A 199 20.40 -4.15 36.70
C ALA A 199 19.54 -2.88 36.56
N ASP A 200 20.05 -1.88 35.84
CA ASP A 200 19.39 -0.58 35.67
C ASP A 200 18.56 -0.51 34.38
N ARG A 201 18.50 -1.60 33.61
CA ARG A 201 17.69 -1.68 32.39
C ARG A 201 16.21 -1.70 32.74
N LEU A 202 15.47 -0.83 32.08
CA LEU A 202 14.02 -0.86 32.11
C LEU A 202 13.51 -2.19 31.54
N PRO A 203 12.39 -2.72 32.07
CA PRO A 203 11.79 -3.93 31.55
C PRO A 203 11.40 -3.74 30.09
N HIS A 204 11.64 -4.77 29.27
CA HIS A 204 11.20 -4.74 27.89
C HIS A 204 9.67 -4.68 27.84
N ILE A 205 9.13 -3.64 27.20
CA ILE A 205 7.70 -3.51 26.97
C ILE A 205 7.39 -4.10 25.60
N ASP A 206 6.77 -5.27 25.61
CA ASP A 206 6.25 -5.88 24.39
C ASP A 206 5.20 -4.98 23.74
N ASN A 207 5.27 -4.83 22.42
CA ASN A 207 4.34 -4.04 21.62
C ASN A 207 4.15 -2.59 22.10
N HIS A 208 5.25 -1.92 22.45
CA HIS A 208 5.24 -0.51 22.91
C HIS A 208 4.50 0.46 21.96
N TRP A 209 4.36 0.12 20.68
CA TRP A 209 3.65 0.89 19.66
C TRP A 209 2.10 0.81 19.74
N LEU A 210 1.56 -0.03 20.63
CA LEU A 210 0.10 -0.15 20.87
C LEU A 210 -0.38 0.76 22.00
N LEU A 211 0.52 1.16 22.89
CA LEU A 211 0.18 1.94 24.08
C LEU A 211 0.11 3.42 23.70
N GLU A 212 -0.96 4.08 24.13
CA GLU A 212 -1.05 5.53 24.07
C GLU A 212 -0.23 6.11 25.22
N CYS A 213 0.66 7.05 24.89
CA CYS A 213 1.52 7.71 25.85
C CYS A 213 1.33 9.22 25.84
N GLU A 214 1.80 9.87 26.90
CA GLU A 214 1.71 11.32 27.03
C GLU A 214 2.66 12.03 26.05
N PRO A 215 2.20 13.10 25.40
CA PRO A 215 3.05 13.91 24.54
C PRO A 215 4.04 14.73 25.38
N ILE A 216 5.28 14.86 24.90
CA ILE A 216 6.32 15.73 25.51
C ILE A 216 5.87 17.19 25.44
N PHE A 217 5.28 17.58 24.31
CA PHE A 217 4.77 18.93 24.09
C PHE A 217 3.25 18.91 24.01
N PRO A 218 2.54 19.70 24.84
CA PRO A 218 1.08 19.78 24.78
C PRO A 218 0.57 20.32 23.44
N GLU A 219 1.36 21.14 22.75
CA GLU A 219 1.08 21.67 21.41
C GLU A 219 1.01 20.57 20.33
N GLU A 220 1.73 19.46 20.53
CA GLU A 220 1.77 18.32 19.60
C GLU A 220 0.76 17.23 19.97
N ALA A 221 0.00 17.40 21.05
CA ALA A 221 -0.99 16.43 21.51
C ALA A 221 -2.09 16.21 20.45
N ASP A 222 -2.51 17.27 19.78
CA ASP A 222 -3.58 17.21 18.78
C ASP A 222 -3.13 16.58 17.47
N THR A 223 -1.87 16.76 17.07
CA THR A 223 -1.30 16.09 15.90
C THR A 223 -1.05 14.62 16.19
N LEU A 224 -0.57 14.28 17.39
CA LEU A 224 -0.39 12.91 17.84
C LEU A 224 -1.72 12.16 17.88
N LYS A 225 -2.79 12.72 18.45
CA LYS A 225 -4.13 12.10 18.46
C LYS A 225 -4.70 11.82 17.07
N LYS A 226 -4.38 12.66 16.07
CA LYS A 226 -4.88 12.50 14.69
C LYS A 226 -4.17 11.38 13.92
N LEU A 227 -2.93 11.07 14.28
CA LEU A 227 -2.20 9.97 13.64
C LEU A 227 -2.87 8.62 13.96
N SER A 228 -2.81 7.66 13.04
CA SER A 228 -3.46 6.36 13.23
C SER A 228 -2.49 5.35 13.84
N LEU A 229 -2.85 4.68 14.94
CA LEU A 229 -2.05 3.57 15.48
C LEU A 229 -2.02 2.38 14.50
N GLN A 230 -0.91 1.62 14.44
CA GLN A 230 -0.79 0.42 13.58
C GLN A 230 -1.91 -0.61 13.80
N SER A 231 -2.46 -0.69 15.02
CA SER A 231 -3.61 -1.55 15.36
C SER A 231 -4.87 -1.19 14.58
N SER A 232 -5.12 0.11 14.41
CA SER A 232 -6.28 0.62 13.68
C SER A 232 -6.20 0.28 12.18
N LEU A 233 -4.99 0.21 11.62
CA LEU A 233 -4.78 -0.15 10.22
C LEU A 233 -4.96 -1.65 9.96
N LYS A 234 -4.53 -2.54 10.88
CA LYS A 234 -4.81 -3.98 10.74
C LYS A 234 -6.32 -4.25 10.73
N LYS A 235 -7.09 -3.54 11.56
CA LYS A 235 -8.55 -3.64 11.60
C LYS A 235 -9.20 -3.13 10.30
N LYS A 236 -8.80 -1.95 9.81
CA LYS A 236 -9.26 -1.40 8.52
C LYS A 236 -8.86 -2.25 7.32
N LYS A 237 -7.65 -2.81 7.30
CA LYS A 237 -7.18 -3.66 6.19
C LYS A 237 -7.98 -4.95 6.10
N ASN A 238 -8.36 -5.54 7.24
CA ASN A 238 -9.24 -6.70 7.27
C ASN A 238 -10.63 -6.35 6.72
N GLU A 239 -11.20 -5.21 7.13
CA GLU A 239 -12.47 -4.71 6.60
C GLU A 239 -12.40 -4.47 5.08
N VAL A 240 -11.38 -3.76 4.58
CA VAL A 240 -11.19 -3.49 3.13
C VAL A 240 -10.88 -4.75 2.32
N SER A 241 -10.27 -5.78 2.93
CA SER A 241 -10.03 -7.08 2.29
C SER A 241 -11.25 -7.99 2.25
N SER A 242 -12.24 -7.73 3.12
CA SER A 242 -13.56 -8.35 3.08
C SER A 242 -14.55 -7.65 2.12
N PHE A 243 -14.10 -6.64 1.36
CA PHE A 243 -14.83 -5.98 0.26
C PHE A 243 -14.19 -6.22 -1.12
#